data_AF-A0A257A284-F1
#
_entry.id   AF-A0A257A284-F1
#
_cell.length_a   1.000
_cell.length_b   1.000
_cell.length_c   1.000
_cell.angle_alpha   90.00
_cell.angle_beta   90.00
_cell.angle_gamma   90.00
#
_symmetry.space_group_name_H-M   'P 1'
#
loop_
_entity.id
_entity.type
_entity.pdbx_description
1 polymer ?
#
loop_
_entity_poly.entity_id
_entity_poly.type
_entity_poly.pdbx_seq_one_letter_code
_entity_poly.pdbx_strand_id
1 'polypeptide(L)'
;MVVNEIVEAFILSGFAYIKPGCMHRFSEHKELMDYLTLGPKLYNVLVKASEIGEKVASGKIGAPSAGLGRLLSDAIKAIGGRLTKNKVFYDAIVSLTITAIAASHASTVHKRKISESHIEKSLRLFLASSTGKDSSALLHITRTIGPTKYVSLFNKADYTRTRVEMEDISLYEIFYTLSPTSISLKALLEFTPIVNTIKNIKKYYEKLRDVNRHENRS
;
A
#
# COMPACT_ATOMS: atom_id res chain seq x y z
N MET A 1 -26.11 -2.08 -5.71
CA MET A 1 -26.81 -2.46 -4.47
C MET A 1 -25.90 -3.28 -3.56
N VAL A 2 -25.56 -4.53 -3.92
CA VAL A 2 -24.79 -5.45 -3.04
C VAL A 2 -23.43 -4.93 -2.56
N VAL A 3 -22.63 -4.28 -3.42
CA VAL A 3 -21.30 -3.77 -3.01
C VAL A 3 -21.40 -2.65 -1.97
N ASN A 4 -22.39 -1.76 -2.11
CA ASN A 4 -22.60 -0.69 -1.14
C ASN A 4 -23.07 -1.24 0.21
N GLU A 5 -23.95 -2.25 0.20
CA GLU A 5 -24.41 -2.94 1.41
C GLU A 5 -23.26 -3.68 2.12
N ILE A 6 -22.33 -4.29 1.37
CA ILE A 6 -21.12 -4.92 1.95
C ILE A 6 -20.18 -3.88 2.55
N VAL A 7 -19.97 -2.77 1.85
CA VAL A 7 -19.14 -1.65 2.35
C VAL A 7 -19.75 -1.04 3.61
N GLU A 8 -21.06 -0.85 3.62
CA GLU A 8 -21.81 -0.33 4.76
C GLU A 8 -21.77 -1.31 5.94
N ALA A 9 -21.99 -2.60 5.71
CA ALA A 9 -21.83 -3.65 6.72
C ALA A 9 -20.39 -3.70 7.27
N PHE A 10 -19.37 -3.53 6.44
CA PHE A 10 -17.97 -3.45 6.89
C PHE A 10 -17.74 -2.24 7.80
N ILE A 11 -18.20 -1.05 7.39
CA ILE A 11 -18.09 0.18 8.19
C ILE A 11 -18.82 0.01 9.52
N LEU A 12 -20.07 -0.48 9.49
CA LEU A 12 -20.87 -0.75 10.68
C LEU A 12 -20.22 -1.78 11.60
N SER A 13 -19.59 -2.83 11.05
CA SER A 13 -18.84 -3.83 11.84
C SER A 13 -17.59 -3.24 12.51
N GLY A 14 -16.92 -2.28 11.86
CA GLY A 14 -15.85 -1.48 12.47
C GLY A 14 -16.33 -0.66 13.66
N PHE A 15 -17.62 -0.30 13.67
CA PHE A 15 -18.29 0.45 14.74
C PHE A 15 -19.00 -0.40 15.79
N ALA A 16 -19.24 -1.68 15.52
CA ALA A 16 -20.19 -2.50 16.27
C ALA A 16 -19.73 -2.83 17.70
N TYR A 17 -18.41 -2.92 17.96
CA TYR A 17 -17.91 -3.24 19.30
C TYR A 17 -16.59 -2.53 19.63
N ILE A 18 -16.44 -2.06 20.87
CA ILE A 18 -15.18 -1.48 21.38
C ILE A 18 -14.17 -2.62 21.51
N LYS A 19 -13.18 -2.67 20.61
CA LYS A 19 -12.04 -3.59 20.72
C LYS A 19 -10.95 -2.92 21.55
N PRO A 20 -10.47 -3.54 22.65
CA PRO A 20 -9.37 -2.99 23.43
C PRO A 20 -8.16 -2.66 22.55
N GLY A 21 -7.60 -1.46 22.70
CA GLY A 21 -6.40 -1.03 21.95
C GLY A 21 -6.63 -0.64 20.48
N CYS A 22 -7.87 -0.65 19.97
CA CYS A 22 -8.20 -0.17 18.63
C CYS A 22 -8.96 1.17 18.68
N MET A 23 -8.85 1.99 17.63
CA MET A 23 -9.73 3.16 17.49
C MET A 23 -11.20 2.69 17.35
N HIS A 24 -12.10 3.25 18.16
CA HIS A 24 -13.54 2.98 18.17
C HIS A 24 -14.33 4.29 18.18
N ARG A 25 -15.66 4.23 18.01
CA ARG A 25 -16.54 5.44 17.94
C ARG A 25 -16.45 6.42 19.12
N PHE A 26 -15.88 6.00 20.25
CA PHE A 26 -15.69 6.83 21.44
C PHE A 26 -14.22 7.22 21.66
N SER A 27 -13.31 6.83 20.77
CA SER A 27 -11.93 7.30 20.80
C SER A 27 -11.89 8.78 20.41
N GLU A 28 -10.99 9.54 21.04
CA GLU A 28 -10.82 10.98 20.76
C GLU A 28 -10.29 11.26 19.34
N HIS A 29 -9.79 10.23 18.66
CA HIS A 29 -9.21 10.31 17.32
C HIS A 29 -10.29 10.47 16.24
N LYS A 30 -10.43 11.71 15.74
CA LYS A 30 -11.36 12.10 14.67
C LYS A 30 -11.08 11.43 13.31
N GLU A 31 -9.96 10.72 13.17
CA GLU A 31 -9.50 10.10 11.92
C GLU A 31 -10.06 8.69 11.70
N LEU A 32 -10.78 8.10 12.67
CA LEU A 32 -11.31 6.74 12.58
C LEU A 32 -12.13 6.50 11.30
N MET A 33 -13.02 7.44 10.96
CA MET A 33 -13.81 7.37 9.72
C MET A 33 -12.93 7.37 8.47
N ASP A 34 -11.81 8.09 8.49
CA ASP A 34 -10.90 8.15 7.36
C ASP A 34 -10.17 6.82 7.17
N TYR A 35 -9.75 6.17 8.27
CA TYR A 35 -9.14 4.83 8.22
C TYR A 35 -10.13 3.75 7.78
N LEU A 36 -11.34 3.74 8.35
CA LEU A 36 -12.36 2.73 8.00
C LEU A 36 -12.83 2.87 6.54
N THR A 37 -12.93 4.09 6.03
CA THR A 37 -13.38 4.33 4.64
C THR A 37 -12.26 4.20 3.61
N LEU A 38 -10.98 4.09 4.03
CA LEU A 38 -9.85 3.99 3.11
C LEU A 38 -9.94 2.75 2.21
N GLY A 39 -10.19 1.58 2.80
CA GLY A 39 -10.32 0.31 2.06
C GLY A 39 -11.44 0.38 1.01
N PRO A 40 -12.69 0.72 1.40
CA PRO A 40 -13.78 0.91 0.46
C PRO A 40 -13.50 1.91 -0.66
N LYS A 41 -12.89 3.07 -0.35
CA LYS A 41 -12.56 4.08 -1.37
C LYS A 41 -11.48 3.60 -2.34
N LEU A 42 -10.56 2.73 -1.90
CA LEU A 42 -9.54 2.12 -2.75
C LEU A 42 -10.00 0.85 -3.46
N TYR A 43 -11.18 0.30 -3.16
CA TYR A 43 -11.60 -1.02 -3.63
C TYR A 43 -11.38 -1.24 -5.13
N ASN A 44 -11.91 -0.35 -5.97
CA ASN A 44 -11.78 -0.46 -7.44
C ASN A 44 -10.32 -0.43 -7.91
N VAL A 45 -9.48 0.35 -7.24
CA VAL A 45 -8.04 0.43 -7.53
C VAL A 45 -7.34 -0.85 -7.11
N LEU A 46 -7.70 -1.43 -5.97
CA LEU A 46 -7.12 -2.69 -5.48
C LEU A 46 -7.54 -3.89 -6.34
N VAL A 47 -8.77 -3.88 -6.87
CA VAL A 47 -9.22 -4.88 -7.86
C VAL A 47 -8.36 -4.78 -9.12
N LYS A 48 -8.24 -3.58 -9.70
CA LYS A 48 -7.39 -3.33 -10.87
C LYS A 48 -5.93 -3.70 -10.64
N ALA A 49 -5.40 -3.38 -9.45
CA ALA A 49 -4.06 -3.77 -9.01
C ALA A 49 -3.89 -5.30 -9.02
N SER A 50 -4.87 -6.02 -8.49
CA SER A 50 -4.87 -7.48 -8.44
C SER A 50 -4.90 -8.09 -9.85
N GLU A 51 -5.75 -7.58 -10.74
CA GLU A 51 -5.81 -8.02 -12.14
C GLU A 51 -4.50 -7.79 -12.90
N ILE A 52 -3.80 -6.68 -12.63
CA ILE A 52 -2.49 -6.41 -13.21
C ILE A 52 -1.47 -7.44 -12.74
N GLY A 53 -1.46 -7.75 -11.43
CA GLY A 53 -0.60 -8.79 -10.85
C GLY A 53 -0.80 -10.15 -11.51
N GLU A 54 -2.06 -10.55 -11.72
CA GLU A 54 -2.42 -11.79 -12.43
C GLU A 54 -1.97 -11.80 -13.90
N LYS A 55 -2.15 -10.69 -14.62
CA LYS A 55 -1.75 -10.56 -16.02
C LYS A 55 -0.23 -10.68 -16.19
N VAL A 56 0.54 -10.08 -15.28
CA VAL A 56 2.01 -10.22 -15.28
C VAL A 56 2.41 -11.65 -14.95
N ALA A 57 1.82 -12.26 -13.92
CA ALA A 57 2.12 -13.63 -13.52
C ALA A 57 1.80 -14.68 -14.60
N SER A 58 0.76 -14.44 -15.39
CA SER A 58 0.37 -15.29 -16.51
C SER A 58 1.11 -14.98 -17.83
N GLY A 59 2.02 -14.00 -17.83
CA GLY A 59 2.78 -13.59 -19.02
C GLY A 59 1.97 -12.84 -20.08
N LYS A 60 0.72 -12.43 -19.77
CA LYS A 60 -0.12 -11.65 -20.70
C LYS A 60 0.43 -10.24 -20.94
N ILE A 61 1.12 -9.68 -19.95
CA ILE A 61 1.85 -8.41 -20.06
C ILE A 61 3.21 -8.55 -19.34
N GLY A 62 4.21 -7.81 -19.77
CA GLY A 62 5.49 -7.72 -19.06
C GLY A 62 5.37 -6.83 -17.81
N ALA A 63 6.24 -7.06 -16.82
CA ALA A 63 6.26 -6.25 -15.59
C ALA A 63 6.47 -4.73 -15.83
N PRO A 64 7.33 -4.29 -16.78
CA PRO A 64 7.43 -2.86 -17.15
C PRO A 64 6.14 -2.27 -17.74
N SER A 65 5.26 -3.10 -18.29
CA SER A 65 3.98 -2.68 -18.86
C SER A 65 2.85 -2.67 -17.82
N ALA A 66 3.13 -2.92 -16.54
CA ALA A 66 2.14 -2.91 -15.48
C ALA A 66 1.52 -1.52 -15.22
N GLY A 67 2.18 -0.44 -15.64
CA GLY A 67 1.66 0.92 -15.53
C GLY A 67 1.46 1.38 -14.09
N LEU A 68 2.42 1.05 -13.22
CA LEU A 68 2.36 1.30 -11.79
C LEU A 68 2.15 2.78 -11.45
N GLY A 69 2.82 3.69 -12.16
CA GLY A 69 2.69 5.11 -11.88
C GLY A 69 1.29 5.65 -12.15
N ARG A 70 0.64 5.15 -13.20
CA ARG A 70 -0.77 5.49 -13.50
C ARG A 70 -1.69 4.91 -12.42
N LEU A 71 -1.50 3.66 -12.04
CA LEU A 71 -2.31 3.01 -11.01
C LEU A 71 -2.19 3.72 -9.65
N LEU A 72 -0.97 4.09 -9.24
CA LEU A 72 -0.73 4.88 -8.03
C LEU A 72 -1.35 6.28 -8.13
N SER A 73 -1.25 6.92 -9.29
CA SER A 73 -1.89 8.21 -9.53
C SER A 73 -3.41 8.12 -9.40
N ASP A 74 -4.02 7.09 -9.97
CA ASP A 74 -5.46 6.81 -9.85
C ASP A 74 -5.83 6.55 -8.38
N ALA A 75 -5.02 5.79 -7.64
CA ALA A 75 -5.19 5.51 -6.21
C ALA A 75 -5.21 6.79 -5.36
N ILE A 76 -4.22 7.65 -5.55
CA ILE A 76 -4.07 8.91 -4.82
C ILE A 76 -5.23 9.84 -5.18
N LYS A 77 -5.60 9.95 -6.46
CA LYS A 77 -6.75 10.75 -6.90
C LYS A 77 -8.08 10.27 -6.32
N ALA A 78 -8.30 8.96 -6.24
CA ALA A 78 -9.53 8.37 -5.71
C ALA A 78 -9.80 8.76 -4.26
N ILE A 79 -8.74 8.98 -3.47
CA ILE A 79 -8.86 9.46 -2.09
C ILE A 79 -8.93 10.99 -2.03
N GLY A 80 -8.00 11.67 -2.70
CA GLY A 80 -7.94 13.13 -2.81
C GLY A 80 -7.96 13.93 -1.50
N GLY A 81 -8.04 15.25 -1.65
CA GLY A 81 -8.35 16.20 -0.57
C GLY A 81 -7.33 16.24 0.57
N ARG A 82 -7.83 16.34 1.81
CA ARG A 82 -6.98 16.43 3.01
C ARG A 82 -6.22 15.14 3.31
N LEU A 83 -6.75 13.99 2.89
CA LEU A 83 -6.17 12.69 3.21
C LEU A 83 -4.89 12.45 2.42
N THR A 84 -4.83 12.83 1.14
CA THR A 84 -3.61 12.67 0.34
C THR A 84 -2.47 13.59 0.76
N LYS A 85 -2.79 14.72 1.41
CA LYS A 85 -1.79 15.62 2.02
C LYS A 85 -1.23 15.07 3.33
N ASN A 86 -2.00 14.23 4.02
CA ASN A 86 -1.52 13.53 5.21
C ASN A 86 -0.61 12.38 4.78
N LYS A 87 0.62 12.40 5.27
CA LYS A 87 1.67 11.43 4.94
C LYS A 87 1.28 9.99 5.28
N VAL A 88 0.60 9.75 6.39
CA VAL A 88 0.21 8.39 6.81
C VAL A 88 -0.78 7.78 5.82
N PHE A 89 -1.80 8.54 5.44
CA PHE A 89 -2.79 8.10 4.45
C PHE A 89 -2.18 7.94 3.06
N TYR A 90 -1.32 8.88 2.64
CA TYR A 90 -0.58 8.77 1.39
C TYR A 90 0.24 7.47 1.33
N ASP A 91 1.02 7.21 2.39
CA ASP A 91 1.84 6.02 2.53
C ASP A 91 0.99 4.75 2.49
N ALA A 92 -0.13 4.73 3.20
CA ALA A 92 -1.06 3.60 3.21
C ALA A 92 -1.64 3.34 1.80
N ILE A 93 -2.05 4.37 1.06
CA ILE A 93 -2.57 4.23 -0.31
C ILE A 93 -1.53 3.60 -1.22
N VAL A 94 -0.29 4.12 -1.20
CA VAL A 94 0.80 3.62 -2.04
C VAL A 94 1.16 2.18 -1.67
N SER A 95 1.36 1.92 -0.37
CA SER A 95 1.71 0.58 0.13
C SER A 95 0.63 -0.45 -0.17
N LEU A 96 -0.64 -0.17 0.13
CA LEU A 96 -1.73 -1.11 -0.14
C LEU A 96 -1.85 -1.42 -1.63
N THR A 97 -1.73 -0.40 -2.49
CA THR A 97 -1.83 -0.58 -3.93
C THR A 97 -0.72 -1.48 -4.46
N ILE A 98 0.55 -1.22 -4.12
CA ILE A 98 1.69 -1.99 -4.62
C ILE A 98 1.73 -3.40 -4.02
N THR A 99 1.42 -3.53 -2.73
CA THR A 99 1.33 -4.84 -2.07
C THR A 99 0.20 -5.67 -2.68
N ALA A 100 -0.93 -5.09 -3.08
CA ALA A 100 -2.00 -5.83 -3.75
C ALA A 100 -1.54 -6.45 -5.08
N ILE A 101 -0.82 -5.69 -5.92
CA ILE A 101 -0.26 -6.20 -7.18
C ILE A 101 0.72 -7.33 -6.89
N ALA A 102 1.66 -7.11 -5.96
CA ALA A 102 2.70 -8.07 -5.63
C ALA A 102 2.12 -9.36 -5.01
N ALA A 103 1.14 -9.23 -4.11
CA ALA A 103 0.47 -10.36 -3.49
C ALA A 103 -0.36 -11.15 -4.50
N SER A 104 -1.06 -10.46 -5.41
CA SER A 104 -1.80 -11.10 -6.50
C SER A 104 -0.86 -11.87 -7.42
N HIS A 105 0.21 -11.22 -7.91
CA HIS A 105 1.24 -11.86 -8.72
C HIS A 105 1.82 -13.11 -8.04
N ALA A 106 2.26 -12.97 -6.78
CA ALA A 106 2.79 -14.10 -6.01
C ALA A 106 1.76 -15.23 -5.86
N SER A 107 0.48 -14.91 -5.64
CA SER A 107 -0.61 -15.88 -5.49
C SER A 107 -0.86 -16.63 -6.79
N THR A 108 -0.81 -15.94 -7.93
CA THR A 108 -1.00 -16.57 -9.25
C THR A 108 0.17 -17.49 -9.60
N VAL A 109 1.41 -17.05 -9.36
CA VAL A 109 2.62 -17.84 -9.67
C VAL A 109 2.72 -19.07 -8.76
N HIS A 110 2.55 -18.90 -7.45
CA HIS A 110 2.83 -19.95 -6.46
C HIS A 110 1.58 -20.70 -5.98
N LYS A 111 0.38 -20.25 -6.38
CA LYS A 111 -0.91 -20.84 -6.02
C LYS A 111 -0.99 -21.08 -4.51
N ARG A 112 -1.24 -22.33 -4.09
CA ARG A 112 -1.40 -22.73 -2.68
C ARG A 112 -0.10 -22.72 -1.86
N LYS A 113 1.07 -22.49 -2.47
CA LYS A 113 2.38 -22.46 -1.80
C LYS A 113 2.92 -21.03 -1.60
N ILE A 114 2.03 -20.03 -1.57
CA ILE A 114 2.42 -18.65 -1.31
C ILE A 114 3.04 -18.51 0.09
N SER A 115 4.07 -17.67 0.18
CA SER A 115 4.71 -17.26 1.42
C SER A 115 5.02 -15.77 1.32
N GLU A 116 5.32 -15.14 2.45
CA GLU A 116 5.63 -13.73 2.50
C GLU A 116 6.90 -13.37 1.69
N SER A 117 7.85 -14.30 1.56
CA SER A 117 9.03 -14.12 0.71
C SER A 117 8.70 -14.10 -0.79
N HIS A 118 7.62 -14.75 -1.23
CA HIS A 118 7.15 -14.66 -2.61
C HIS A 118 6.55 -13.27 -2.91
N ILE A 119 5.88 -12.67 -1.92
CA ILE A 119 5.38 -11.30 -2.01
C ILE A 119 6.55 -10.33 -2.08
N GLU A 120 7.59 -10.49 -1.26
CA GLU A 120 8.81 -9.68 -1.32
C GLU A 120 9.46 -9.73 -2.70
N LYS A 121 9.64 -10.94 -3.27
CA LYS A 121 10.20 -11.09 -4.63
C LYS A 121 9.36 -10.36 -5.67
N SER A 122 8.04 -10.43 -5.55
CA SER A 122 7.12 -9.74 -6.45
C SER A 122 7.18 -8.22 -6.28
N LEU A 123 7.29 -7.71 -5.05
CA LEU A 123 7.50 -6.28 -4.77
C LEU A 123 8.77 -5.77 -5.46
N ARG A 124 9.89 -6.48 -5.29
CA ARG A 124 11.16 -6.13 -5.93
C ARG A 124 11.04 -6.16 -7.46
N LEU A 125 10.39 -7.17 -8.02
CA LEU A 125 10.12 -7.25 -9.45
C LEU A 125 9.39 -6.00 -9.94
N PHE A 126 8.26 -5.64 -9.34
CA PHE A 126 7.45 -4.50 -9.77
C PHE A 126 8.17 -3.16 -9.60
N LEU A 127 8.83 -2.94 -8.47
CA LEU A 127 9.56 -1.69 -8.24
C LEU A 127 10.76 -1.54 -9.16
N ALA A 128 11.56 -2.60 -9.35
CA ALA A 128 12.75 -2.55 -10.20
C ALA A 128 12.44 -2.56 -11.70
N SER A 129 11.30 -3.13 -12.11
CA SER A 129 10.88 -3.13 -13.53
C SER A 129 10.05 -1.91 -13.92
N SER A 130 9.71 -1.05 -12.96
CA SER A 130 9.01 0.20 -13.24
C SER A 130 9.88 1.17 -14.03
N THR A 131 9.23 2.00 -14.85
CA THR A 131 9.89 2.88 -15.81
C THR A 131 9.91 4.33 -15.33
N GLY A 132 10.72 5.17 -15.98
CA GLY A 132 10.73 6.62 -15.78
C GLY A 132 9.35 7.26 -15.97
N LYS A 133 8.49 6.70 -16.83
CA LYS A 133 7.07 7.13 -16.99
C LYS A 133 6.25 6.87 -15.73
N ASP A 134 6.48 5.74 -15.06
CA ASP A 134 5.80 5.42 -13.80
C ASP A 134 6.21 6.41 -12.70
N SER A 135 7.51 6.66 -12.58
CA SER A 135 8.08 7.63 -11.65
C SER A 135 7.60 9.05 -11.92
N SER A 136 7.54 9.47 -13.19
CA SER A 136 7.02 10.79 -13.58
C SER A 136 5.56 10.98 -13.21
N ALA A 137 4.72 9.94 -13.42
CA ALA A 137 3.32 9.98 -13.03
C ALA A 137 3.16 10.15 -11.52
N LEU A 138 3.89 9.37 -10.72
CA LEU A 138 3.87 9.49 -9.26
C LEU A 138 4.40 10.85 -8.79
N LEU A 139 5.52 11.31 -9.36
CA LEU A 139 6.11 12.61 -9.06
C LEU A 139 5.12 13.74 -9.34
N HIS A 140 4.44 13.69 -10.48
CA HIS A 140 3.44 14.67 -10.86
C HIS A 140 2.29 14.71 -9.85
N ILE A 141 1.66 13.56 -9.56
CA ILE A 141 0.50 13.56 -8.66
C ILE A 141 0.88 13.95 -7.22
N THR A 142 2.09 13.57 -6.76
CA THR A 142 2.60 13.97 -5.44
C THR A 142 2.77 15.48 -5.36
N ARG A 143 3.31 16.11 -6.42
CA ARG A 143 3.46 17.57 -6.49
C ARG A 143 2.11 18.29 -6.49
N THR A 144 1.09 17.69 -7.10
CA THR A 144 -0.24 18.31 -7.19
C THR A 144 -1.04 18.20 -5.89
N ILE A 145 -1.09 17.01 -5.27
CA ILE A 145 -1.99 16.74 -4.14
C ILE A 145 -1.38 15.91 -3.00
N GLY A 146 -0.09 15.58 -3.08
CA GLY A 146 0.61 14.77 -2.09
C GLY A 146 1.19 15.58 -0.92
N PRO A 147 1.91 14.91 0.00
CA PRO A 147 2.53 15.55 1.17
C PRO A 147 3.68 16.48 0.76
N THR A 148 3.68 17.69 1.32
CA THR A 148 4.73 18.71 1.06
C THR A 148 6.14 18.21 1.40
N LYS A 149 6.26 17.33 2.40
CA LYS A 149 7.54 16.69 2.77
C LYS A 149 8.12 15.82 1.66
N TYR A 150 7.29 15.18 0.84
CA TYR A 150 7.77 14.39 -0.30
C TYR A 150 8.13 15.28 -1.48
N VAL A 151 7.33 16.32 -1.71
CA VAL A 151 7.65 17.34 -2.71
C VAL A 151 9.01 17.99 -2.42
N SER A 152 9.31 18.31 -1.16
CA SER A 152 10.60 18.90 -0.79
C SER A 152 11.77 17.92 -0.98
N LEU A 153 11.59 16.63 -0.71
CA LEU A 153 12.60 15.61 -1.00
C LEU A 153 12.87 15.46 -2.50
N PHE A 154 11.82 15.45 -3.32
CA PHE A 154 11.97 15.41 -4.77
C PHE A 154 12.71 16.63 -5.31
N ASN A 155 12.47 17.82 -4.75
CA ASN A 155 13.19 19.02 -5.13
C ASN A 155 14.67 18.95 -4.68
N LYS A 156 14.95 18.43 -3.48
CA LYS A 156 16.34 18.24 -3.01
C LYS A 156 17.13 17.21 -3.82
N ALA A 157 16.45 16.21 -4.38
CA ALA A 157 17.04 15.19 -5.23
C ALA A 157 17.08 15.61 -6.72
N ASP A 158 16.66 16.84 -7.04
CA ASP A 158 16.53 17.35 -8.41
C ASP A 158 15.70 16.45 -9.33
N TYR A 159 14.67 15.80 -8.80
CA TYR A 159 13.74 14.98 -9.56
C TYR A 159 12.70 15.86 -10.26
N THR A 160 12.94 16.16 -11.54
CA THR A 160 11.95 16.75 -12.45
C THR A 160 11.26 15.65 -13.27
N ARG A 161 10.07 15.92 -13.82
CA ARG A 161 9.38 14.96 -14.68
C ARG A 161 10.23 14.55 -15.88
N THR A 162 10.88 15.54 -16.51
CA THR A 162 11.78 15.32 -17.64
C THR A 162 12.96 14.44 -17.26
N ARG A 163 13.62 14.74 -16.12
CA ARG A 163 14.79 13.98 -15.68
C ARG A 163 14.44 12.53 -15.39
N VAL A 164 13.39 12.27 -14.62
CA VAL A 164 13.02 10.89 -14.27
C VAL A 164 12.62 10.07 -15.50
N GLU A 165 12.02 10.69 -16.53
CA GLU A 165 11.71 10.00 -17.79
C GLU A 165 12.95 9.77 -18.66
N MET A 166 13.87 10.73 -18.75
CA MET A 166 15.07 10.63 -19.59
C MET A 166 16.12 9.67 -19.02
N GLU A 167 16.32 9.69 -17.70
CA GLU A 167 17.25 8.81 -16.99
C GLU A 167 16.62 7.44 -16.66
N ASP A 168 15.37 7.20 -17.05
CA ASP A 168 14.57 6.00 -16.76
C ASP A 168 14.58 5.62 -15.26
N ILE A 169 14.49 6.63 -14.39
CA ILE A 169 14.54 6.45 -12.94
C ILE A 169 13.31 5.65 -12.50
N SER A 170 13.56 4.51 -11.86
CA SER A 170 12.52 3.57 -11.41
C SER A 170 11.82 4.04 -10.13
N LEU A 171 10.62 3.51 -9.87
CA LEU A 171 9.91 3.68 -8.59
C LEU A 171 10.71 3.13 -7.41
N TYR A 172 11.60 2.14 -7.63
CA TYR A 172 12.53 1.69 -6.60
C TYR A 172 13.40 2.84 -6.10
N GLU A 173 14.01 3.61 -7.01
CA GLU A 173 14.88 4.75 -6.67
C GLU A 173 14.08 5.92 -6.07
N ILE A 174 12.89 6.19 -6.59
CA ILE A 174 11.97 7.17 -6.00
C ILE A 174 11.65 6.80 -4.55
N PHE A 175 11.31 5.54 -4.28
CA PHE A 175 10.97 5.09 -2.93
C PHE A 175 12.19 5.08 -2.03
N TYR A 176 13.36 4.72 -2.56
CA TYR A 176 14.61 4.77 -1.82
C TYR A 176 14.88 6.19 -1.31
N THR A 177 14.66 7.20 -2.16
CA THR A 177 14.78 8.62 -1.81
C THR A 177 13.78 9.05 -0.73
N LEU A 178 12.56 8.51 -0.74
CA LEU A 178 11.53 8.83 0.25
C LEU A 178 11.68 8.05 1.58
N SER A 179 12.34 6.89 1.53
CA SER A 179 12.47 5.92 2.63
C SER A 179 13.01 6.49 3.95
N PRO A 180 13.94 7.48 3.99
CA PRO A 180 14.43 8.02 5.26
C PRO A 180 13.33 8.73 6.06
N THR A 181 12.26 9.15 5.39
CA THR A 181 11.16 9.87 6.02
C THR A 181 9.91 9.03 6.16
N SER A 182 9.82 7.88 5.48
CA SER A 182 8.65 7.00 5.46
C SER A 182 9.03 5.55 5.76
N ILE A 183 8.61 5.09 6.94
CA ILE A 183 8.77 3.69 7.35
C ILE A 183 7.97 2.78 6.41
N SER A 184 6.77 3.17 5.98
CA SER A 184 5.94 2.37 5.08
C SER A 184 6.58 2.18 3.71
N LEU A 185 7.12 3.25 3.10
CA LEU A 185 7.81 3.14 1.81
C LEU A 185 9.14 2.42 1.95
N LYS A 186 9.88 2.64 3.05
CA LYS A 186 11.07 1.86 3.38
C LYS A 186 10.75 0.36 3.44
N ALA A 187 9.63 -0.01 4.05
CA ALA A 187 9.24 -1.41 4.20
C ALA A 187 8.77 -2.06 2.88
N LEU A 188 8.44 -1.29 1.84
CA LEU A 188 8.23 -1.83 0.48
C LEU A 188 9.56 -2.23 -0.19
N LEU A 189 10.66 -1.57 0.15
CA LEU A 189 12.02 -1.87 -0.33
C LEU A 189 12.67 -2.98 0.50
N GLU A 190 12.49 -2.89 1.81
CA GLU A 190 13.01 -3.79 2.84
C GLU A 190 11.83 -4.55 3.46
N PHE A 191 11.26 -5.52 2.75
CA PHE A 191 10.08 -6.24 3.24
C PHE A 191 10.40 -7.28 4.32
N THR A 192 11.65 -7.73 4.43
CA THR A 192 12.09 -8.77 5.38
C THR A 192 11.72 -8.49 6.85
N PRO A 193 11.92 -7.28 7.40
CA PRO A 193 11.43 -6.93 8.74
C PRO A 193 9.92 -7.12 8.91
N ILE A 194 9.11 -6.80 7.90
CA ILE A 194 7.65 -7.04 7.93
C ILE A 194 7.40 -8.54 7.99
N VAL A 195 8.05 -9.33 7.14
CA VAL A 195 7.91 -10.80 7.14
C VAL A 195 8.22 -11.40 8.50
N ASN A 196 9.32 -10.96 9.12
CA ASN A 196 9.73 -11.45 10.43
C ASN A 196 8.71 -11.05 11.52
N THR A 197 8.20 -9.84 11.45
CA THR A 197 7.14 -9.36 12.35
C THR A 197 5.87 -10.21 12.20
N ILE A 198 5.41 -10.45 10.97
CA ILE A 198 4.24 -11.30 10.69
C ILE A 198 4.45 -12.73 11.21
N LYS A 199 5.63 -13.32 10.98
CA LYS A 199 5.97 -14.65 11.50
C LYS A 199 5.93 -14.70 13.03
N ASN A 200 6.43 -13.66 13.69
CA ASN A 200 6.40 -13.56 15.15
C ASN A 200 4.97 -13.40 15.68
N ILE A 201 4.15 -12.56 15.03
CA ILE A 201 2.72 -12.41 15.36
C ILE A 201 1.98 -13.73 15.18
N LYS A 202 2.21 -14.46 14.07
CA LYS A 202 1.62 -15.79 13.84
C LYS A 202 1.99 -16.78 14.94
N LYS A 203 3.28 -16.88 15.28
CA LYS A 203 3.75 -17.73 16.38
C LYS A 203 3.11 -17.37 17.73
N TYR A 204 2.98 -16.07 17.99
CA TYR A 204 2.34 -15.58 19.21
C TYR A 204 0.84 -15.90 19.25
N TYR A 205 0.15 -15.75 18.11
CA TYR A 205 -1.26 -16.07 17.97
C TYR A 205 -1.54 -17.57 18.10
N GLU A 206 -0.72 -18.42 17.47
CA GLU A 206 -0.79 -19.89 17.62
C GLU A 206 -0.66 -20.32 19.08
N LYS A 207 0.15 -19.60 19.87
CA LYS A 207 0.33 -19.84 21.30
C LYS A 207 -0.86 -19.38 22.15
N LEU A 208 -1.51 -18.26 21.81
CA LEU A 208 -2.60 -17.69 22.61
C LEU A 208 -4.00 -18.18 22.20
N ARG A 209 -4.19 -18.65 20.96
CA ARG A 209 -5.48 -19.01 20.31
C ARG A 209 -6.53 -17.89 20.22
N ASP A 210 -6.40 -16.80 20.98
CA ASP A 210 -7.21 -15.58 20.91
C ASP A 210 -6.38 -14.36 21.37
N VAL A 211 -6.24 -13.33 20.53
CA VAL A 211 -5.54 -12.08 20.88
C VAL A 211 -6.29 -11.23 21.91
N ASN A 212 -7.56 -11.51 22.18
CA ASN A 212 -8.37 -10.80 23.17
C ASN A 212 -8.32 -11.43 24.57
N ARG A 213 -7.60 -12.54 24.74
CA ARG A 213 -7.48 -13.20 26.04
C ARG A 213 -6.47 -12.42 26.89
N HIS A 214 -6.94 -11.37 27.55
CA HIS A 214 -6.21 -10.78 28.67
C HIS A 214 -6.05 -11.87 29.75
N GLU A 215 -4.81 -12.26 30.05
CA GLU A 215 -4.52 -12.97 31.29
C GLU A 215 -4.95 -12.06 32.44
N ASN A 216 -6.12 -12.32 33.03
CA ASN A 216 -6.44 -11.87 34.37
C ASN A 216 -5.47 -12.56 35.32
N ARG A 217 -4.30 -11.94 35.54
CA ARG A 217 -3.47 -12.23 36.70
C ARG A 217 -4.03 -11.43 37.86
N SER A 218 -5.00 -12.03 38.55
CA SER A 218 -5.33 -11.75 39.95
C SER A 218 -4.32 -12.41 40.85
#